data_AF-A0A314Y6Z5-F1
#
_entry.id   AF-A0A314Y6Z5-F1
#
_cell.length_a   1.000
_cell.length_b   1.000
_cell.length_c   1.000
_cell.angle_alpha   90.00
_cell.angle_beta   90.00
_cell.angle_gamma   90.00
#
_symmetry.space_group_name_H-M   'P 1'
#
loop_
_entity.id
_entity.type
_entity.pdbx_description
1 polymer ?
#
loop_
_entity_poly.entity_id
_entity_poly.type
_entity_poly.pdbx_seq_one_letter_code
_entity_poly.pdbx_strand_id
1 'polypeptide(L)'
;MDPGGATHVATARSGSTAGQVGVQIHQTRRLPDFLQSVNLKYVKLGYHYLISNLLTLCFIPLIIVTLIEASQMDLYDIQQLWLHLQYNLVSVIICSAVLVFGLTVYIMTRPRPVYLVDYACYRPPDHLKAPYHRFMEHSRLTQDFDDSSLEFQRKILERSGLGEETYVPEAMHYIPPRPSMAAAREEAEQVMYGALDNLFANTHVKPKDIGILVVNCSLFNPTPSLSAMIVNKYKLRGNIRSFNLGGMGCSAGVIAADLAKDLLQIHRNTYAVVVSTENITQNWYFGNKKSMLIPNCLFRVGCSAVLLSNKSADWRRAKYKLVHVVRTHRGADDKAFRCVYQEQDDKGKTGVSLSKDLMAIAGGALKTNITTLGPIVLPISEQLLFFSSLVVKKLFNANVKPYIPDFKLAFDHFCIHAGGRAVIDELEKNLQLLPIHVEASRMTLHRFGNTSSSSIWYELAYMEAKGGSARATVSGRLPLVVALSVTVRSGRHFGM
;
A
#
# COMPACT_ATOMS: atom_id res chain seq x y z
N MET A 1 -71.56 6.02 6.81
CA MET A 1 -72.36 5.37 5.76
C MET A 1 -71.60 4.13 5.33
N ASP A 2 -71.99 2.96 5.84
CA ASP A 2 -71.77 1.70 5.13
C ASP A 2 -72.84 1.59 4.02
N PRO A 3 -72.61 0.82 2.93
CA PRO A 3 -72.52 -0.65 2.98
C PRO A 3 -71.11 -1.18 2.64
N GLY A 4 -70.74 -2.42 2.99
CA GLY A 4 -71.54 -3.51 3.58
C GLY A 4 -71.52 -4.75 2.68
N GLY A 5 -70.78 -5.80 3.08
CA GLY A 5 -70.56 -6.99 2.24
C GLY A 5 -69.69 -8.06 2.92
N ALA A 6 -70.17 -8.64 4.01
CA ALA A 6 -69.45 -9.67 4.76
C ALA A 6 -69.74 -11.11 4.27
N THR A 7 -68.94 -12.04 4.83
CA THR A 7 -69.12 -13.50 5.11
C THR A 7 -68.10 -14.39 4.38
N HIS A 8 -67.58 -15.50 4.91
CA HIS A 8 -67.67 -16.20 6.22
C HIS A 8 -66.41 -17.12 6.37
N VAL A 9 -66.05 -17.85 7.45
CA VAL A 9 -66.65 -18.26 8.75
C VAL A 9 -65.60 -18.03 9.89
N ALA A 10 -65.92 -18.38 11.14
CA ALA A 10 -65.02 -18.54 12.30
C ALA A 10 -64.24 -19.92 12.25
N THR A 11 -63.48 -20.43 13.23
CA THR A 11 -63.43 -20.26 14.71
C THR A 11 -62.01 -20.36 15.30
N ALA A 12 -61.83 -19.87 16.53
CA ALA A 12 -60.60 -19.99 17.32
C ALA A 12 -60.64 -21.16 18.32
N ARG A 13 -59.45 -21.60 18.77
CA ARG A 13 -59.22 -22.00 20.19
C ARG A 13 -57.74 -22.05 20.57
N SER A 14 -57.47 -21.82 21.85
CA SER A 14 -56.16 -21.83 22.48
C SER A 14 -55.77 -23.22 22.98
N GLY A 15 -54.47 -23.55 22.94
CA GLY A 15 -53.90 -24.75 23.57
C GLY A 15 -52.39 -24.62 23.76
N SER A 16 -51.88 -24.99 24.93
CA SER A 16 -50.48 -24.78 25.34
C SER A 16 -49.63 -26.04 25.24
N THR A 17 -48.40 -25.92 24.71
CA THR A 17 -47.31 -26.87 24.97
C THR A 17 -46.00 -26.11 25.20
N ALA A 18 -45.25 -26.51 26.23
CA ALA A 18 -43.91 -25.99 26.47
C ALA A 18 -42.89 -26.73 25.60
N GLY A 19 -42.23 -26.01 24.68
CA GLY A 19 -41.14 -26.54 23.85
C GLY A 19 -39.79 -25.96 24.30
N GLN A 20 -38.82 -26.81 24.62
CA GLN A 20 -37.47 -26.37 24.95
C GLN A 20 -36.79 -25.75 23.73
N VAL A 21 -36.34 -24.49 23.83
CA VAL A 21 -35.56 -23.82 22.77
C VAL A 21 -34.10 -24.29 22.84
N GLY A 22 -33.87 -25.55 22.46
CA GLY A 22 -32.56 -26.18 22.40
C GLY A 22 -31.76 -25.70 21.18
N VAL A 23 -31.03 -24.58 21.30
CA VAL A 23 -30.13 -24.09 20.25
C VAL A 23 -28.91 -25.02 20.15
N GLN A 24 -29.00 -26.08 19.34
CA GLN A 24 -27.84 -26.91 19.02
C GLN A 24 -26.85 -26.16 18.13
N ILE A 25 -25.79 -25.61 18.75
CA ILE A 25 -24.68 -24.97 18.05
C ILE A 25 -23.79 -26.05 17.41
N HIS A 26 -24.11 -26.48 16.19
CA HIS A 26 -23.24 -27.34 15.39
C HIS A 26 -22.09 -26.53 14.75
N GLN A 27 -21.01 -26.29 15.51
CA GLN A 27 -19.80 -25.69 14.97
C GLN A 27 -19.03 -26.66 14.06
N THR A 28 -19.19 -26.52 12.74
CA THR A 28 -18.15 -26.90 11.77
C THR A 28 -17.81 -25.73 10.85
N ARG A 29 -16.82 -24.91 11.25
CA ARG A 29 -16.31 -23.80 10.43
C ARG A 29 -15.55 -24.32 9.20
N ARG A 30 -16.27 -24.66 8.13
CA ARG A 30 -15.70 -24.69 6.77
C ARG A 30 -15.68 -23.27 6.20
N LEU A 31 -14.56 -22.90 5.58
CA LEU A 31 -14.42 -21.67 4.81
C LEU A 31 -15.22 -21.80 3.49
N PRO A 32 -15.76 -20.70 2.93
CA PRO A 32 -16.40 -20.73 1.61
C PRO A 32 -15.39 -21.12 0.51
N ASP A 33 -15.87 -21.79 -0.54
CA ASP A 33 -14.98 -22.32 -1.58
C ASP A 33 -14.31 -21.20 -2.40
N PHE A 34 -13.05 -21.41 -2.74
CA PHE A 34 -12.08 -20.36 -3.08
C PHE A 34 -11.81 -20.18 -4.57
N LEU A 35 -12.38 -21.02 -5.45
CA LEU A 35 -11.82 -21.23 -6.80
C LEU A 35 -12.60 -20.59 -7.96
N GLN A 36 -13.92 -20.37 -7.87
CA GLN A 36 -14.68 -19.88 -9.03
C GLN A 36 -14.26 -18.47 -9.49
N SER A 37 -14.06 -17.52 -8.57
CA SER A 37 -13.68 -16.14 -8.90
C SER A 37 -12.25 -15.98 -9.46
N VAL A 38 -11.38 -16.97 -9.23
CA VAL A 38 -9.94 -16.90 -9.58
C VAL A 38 -9.71 -17.31 -11.03
N ASN A 39 -10.44 -18.32 -11.54
CA ASN A 39 -10.23 -18.92 -12.86
C ASN A 39 -10.28 -17.91 -14.02
N LEU A 40 -11.31 -17.06 -14.06
CA LEU A 40 -11.51 -16.09 -15.16
C LEU A 40 -10.45 -14.99 -15.21
N LYS A 41 -9.82 -14.66 -14.08
CA LYS A 41 -8.79 -13.60 -14.02
C LYS A 41 -7.48 -14.07 -14.67
N TYR A 42 -7.12 -15.34 -14.50
CA TYR A 42 -5.88 -15.90 -15.08
C TYR A 42 -5.94 -16.12 -16.58
N VAL A 43 -7.06 -16.62 -17.12
CA VAL A 43 -7.21 -16.77 -18.58
C VAL A 43 -7.09 -15.40 -19.27
N LYS A 44 -7.72 -14.36 -18.69
CA LYS A 44 -7.56 -12.98 -19.18
C LYS A 44 -6.13 -12.46 -19.06
N LEU A 45 -5.41 -12.77 -17.97
CA LEU A 45 -4.01 -12.33 -17.80
C LEU A 45 -3.07 -12.97 -18.82
N GLY A 46 -3.17 -14.29 -19.04
CA GLY A 46 -2.35 -14.99 -20.05
C GLY A 46 -2.65 -14.52 -21.47
N TYR A 47 -3.93 -14.36 -21.82
CA TYR A 47 -4.35 -13.84 -23.12
C TYR A 47 -3.91 -12.38 -23.33
N HIS A 48 -3.97 -11.55 -22.29
CA HIS A 48 -3.47 -10.16 -22.34
C HIS A 48 -1.94 -10.10 -22.49
N TYR A 49 -1.18 -10.96 -21.81
CA TYR A 49 0.27 -11.05 -21.97
C TYR A 49 0.66 -11.50 -23.39
N LEU A 50 -0.05 -12.51 -23.92
CA LEU A 50 0.15 -13.00 -25.29
C LEU A 50 -0.10 -11.89 -26.31
N ILE A 51 -1.25 -11.19 -26.24
CA ILE A 51 -1.60 -10.10 -27.16
C ILE A 51 -0.65 -8.91 -27.02
N SER A 52 -0.36 -8.46 -25.80
CA SER A 52 0.47 -7.27 -25.56
C SER A 52 1.94 -7.45 -25.97
N ASN A 53 2.40 -8.70 -26.09
CA ASN A 53 3.73 -9.04 -26.59
C ASN A 53 3.70 -9.73 -27.96
N LEU A 54 2.54 -9.83 -28.62
CA LEU A 54 2.38 -10.61 -29.85
C LEU A 54 3.32 -10.13 -30.96
N LEU A 55 3.40 -8.81 -31.17
CA LEU A 55 4.35 -8.21 -32.12
C LEU A 55 5.80 -8.60 -31.79
N THR A 56 6.20 -8.47 -30.52
CA THR A 56 7.55 -8.87 -30.06
C THR A 56 7.83 -10.35 -30.33
N LEU A 57 6.86 -11.22 -30.05
CA LEU A 57 6.95 -12.68 -30.26
C LEU A 57 7.00 -13.04 -31.75
N CYS A 58 6.31 -12.31 -32.62
CA CYS A 58 6.39 -12.48 -34.08
C CYS A 58 7.68 -11.92 -34.68
N PHE A 59 8.24 -10.83 -34.13
CA PHE A 59 9.49 -10.26 -34.61
C PHE A 59 10.73 -11.03 -34.15
N ILE A 60 10.71 -11.75 -33.03
CA ILE A 60 11.88 -12.52 -32.56
C ILE A 60 12.36 -13.57 -33.58
N PRO A 61 11.50 -14.46 -34.14
CA PRO A 61 11.90 -15.38 -35.21
C PRO A 61 12.41 -14.66 -36.45
N LEU A 62 11.79 -13.54 -36.83
CA LEU A 62 12.17 -12.78 -38.02
C LEU A 62 13.56 -12.11 -37.85
N ILE A 63 13.85 -11.58 -36.66
CA ILE A 63 15.18 -11.08 -36.28
C ILE A 63 16.22 -12.20 -36.31
N ILE A 64 15.89 -13.39 -35.76
CA ILE A 64 16.78 -14.56 -35.78
C ILE A 64 17.09 -15.00 -37.22
N VAL A 65 16.09 -15.10 -38.10
CA VAL A 65 16.30 -15.41 -39.52
C VAL A 65 17.19 -14.36 -40.17
N THR A 66 16.91 -13.06 -40.01
CA THR A 66 17.76 -12.01 -40.61
C THR A 66 19.18 -12.00 -40.07
N LEU A 67 19.42 -12.43 -38.83
CA LEU A 67 20.77 -12.59 -38.27
C LEU A 67 21.51 -13.81 -38.84
N ILE A 68 20.79 -14.90 -39.11
CA ILE A 68 21.35 -16.09 -39.77
C ILE A 68 21.74 -15.76 -41.21
N GLU A 69 20.83 -15.18 -41.99
CA GLU A 69 21.11 -14.73 -43.36
C GLU A 69 22.29 -13.74 -43.40
N ALA A 70 22.27 -12.69 -42.55
CA ALA A 70 23.36 -11.71 -42.47
C ALA A 70 24.71 -12.30 -42.02
N SER A 71 24.73 -13.47 -41.37
CA SER A 71 25.96 -14.19 -41.02
C SER A 71 26.51 -15.09 -42.15
N GLN A 72 25.75 -15.23 -43.25
CA GLN A 72 26.07 -16.08 -44.41
C GLN A 72 26.32 -15.28 -45.70
N MET A 73 26.16 -13.94 -45.67
CA MET A 73 26.39 -13.07 -46.84
C MET A 73 27.88 -12.91 -47.15
N ASP A 74 28.26 -13.12 -48.41
CA ASP A 74 29.60 -12.81 -48.91
C ASP A 74 29.70 -11.36 -49.39
N LEU A 75 30.94 -10.90 -49.63
CA LEU A 75 31.21 -9.54 -50.16
C LEU A 75 30.48 -9.22 -51.46
N TYR A 76 30.19 -10.24 -52.28
CA TYR A 76 29.43 -10.10 -53.53
C TYR A 76 27.94 -9.81 -53.26
N ASP A 77 27.34 -10.45 -52.26
CA ASP A 77 25.91 -10.27 -51.92
C ASP A 77 25.67 -8.88 -51.33
N ILE A 78 26.63 -8.36 -50.55
CA ILE A 78 26.62 -6.98 -50.07
C ILE A 78 26.65 -5.98 -51.25
N GLN A 79 27.43 -6.29 -52.30
CA GLN A 79 27.54 -5.45 -53.49
C GLN A 79 26.26 -5.49 -54.35
N GLN A 80 25.62 -6.66 -54.47
CA GLN A 80 24.31 -6.81 -55.11
C GLN A 80 23.19 -6.12 -54.31
N LEU A 81 23.17 -6.26 -52.98
CA LEU A 81 22.22 -5.59 -52.11
C LEU A 81 22.33 -4.06 -52.23
N TRP A 82 23.55 -3.53 -52.29
CA TRP A 82 23.79 -2.10 -52.52
C TRP A 82 23.22 -1.59 -53.85
N LEU A 83 23.43 -2.33 -54.94
CA LEU A 83 22.82 -2.02 -56.25
C LEU A 83 21.29 -2.07 -56.17
N HIS A 84 20.72 -3.10 -55.54
CA HIS A 84 19.26 -3.23 -55.41
C HIS A 84 18.63 -2.11 -54.56
N LEU A 85 19.33 -1.63 -53.52
CA LEU A 85 18.93 -0.48 -52.71
C LEU A 85 18.95 0.83 -53.51
N GLN A 86 19.93 1.01 -54.42
CA GLN A 86 19.98 2.17 -55.31
C GLN A 86 18.82 2.19 -56.32
N TYR A 87 18.49 1.05 -56.94
CA TYR A 87 17.39 0.98 -57.93
C TYR A 87 15.99 0.98 -57.28
N ASN A 88 15.81 0.43 -56.07
CA ASN A 88 14.52 0.40 -55.36
C ASN A 88 14.33 1.55 -54.35
N LEU A 89 14.79 2.77 -54.69
CA LEU A 89 14.74 3.94 -53.81
C LEU A 89 13.36 4.18 -53.17
N VAL A 90 12.26 3.97 -53.90
CA VAL A 90 10.89 4.11 -53.39
C VAL A 90 10.61 3.13 -52.24
N SER A 91 10.99 1.86 -52.40
CA SER A 91 10.86 0.83 -51.36
C SER A 91 11.72 1.13 -50.15
N VAL A 92 12.95 1.64 -50.35
CA VAL A 92 13.84 2.08 -49.25
C VAL A 92 13.22 3.23 -48.47
N ILE A 93 12.63 4.21 -49.14
CA ILE A 93 11.93 5.34 -48.50
C ILE A 93 10.70 4.85 -47.71
N ILE A 94 9.88 3.97 -48.29
CA ILE A 94 8.68 3.41 -47.62
C ILE A 94 9.08 2.61 -46.37
N CYS A 95 10.01 1.67 -46.50
CA CYS A 95 10.48 0.87 -45.37
C CYS A 95 11.11 1.74 -44.27
N SER A 96 11.88 2.77 -44.66
CA SER A 96 12.49 3.73 -43.71
C SER A 96 11.43 4.60 -43.02
N ALA A 97 10.41 5.07 -43.73
CA ALA A 97 9.30 5.83 -43.17
C ALA A 97 8.46 4.98 -42.20
N VAL A 98 8.16 3.72 -42.55
CA VAL A 98 7.47 2.76 -41.68
C VAL A 98 8.29 2.44 -40.43
N LEU A 99 9.62 2.25 -40.56
CA LEU A 99 10.51 2.00 -39.43
C LEU A 99 10.59 3.21 -38.49
N VAL A 100 10.79 4.42 -39.02
CA VAL A 100 10.84 5.66 -38.23
C VAL A 100 9.49 5.95 -37.56
N PHE A 101 8.37 5.75 -38.26
CA PHE A 101 7.04 5.88 -37.68
C PHE A 101 6.80 4.84 -36.58
N GLY A 102 7.08 3.56 -36.83
CA GLY A 102 6.93 2.48 -35.87
C GLY A 102 7.79 2.68 -34.62
N LEU A 103 9.05 3.10 -34.79
CA LEU A 103 9.96 3.45 -33.70
C LEU A 103 9.47 4.67 -32.90
N THR A 104 8.95 5.69 -33.59
CA THR A 104 8.37 6.89 -32.95
C THR A 104 7.14 6.53 -32.12
N VAL A 105 6.21 5.75 -32.69
CA VAL A 105 5.03 5.23 -31.98
C VAL A 105 5.45 4.37 -30.79
N TYR A 106 6.43 3.48 -30.94
CA TYR A 106 6.96 2.65 -29.86
C TYR A 106 7.55 3.48 -28.70
N ILE A 107 8.36 4.50 -29.02
CA ILE A 107 8.94 5.42 -28.03
C ILE A 107 7.88 6.29 -27.36
N MET A 108 6.84 6.70 -28.09
CA MET A 108 5.76 7.54 -27.55
C MET A 108 4.75 6.76 -26.69
N THR A 109 4.49 5.48 -27.01
CA THR A 109 3.56 4.60 -26.30
C THR A 109 4.19 3.86 -25.12
N ARG A 110 5.52 3.67 -25.09
CA ARG A 110 6.22 3.06 -23.94
C ARG A 110 5.94 3.84 -22.64
N PRO A 111 5.57 3.14 -21.54
CA PRO A 111 5.56 3.73 -20.20
C PRO A 111 6.92 4.31 -19.83
N ARG A 112 6.92 5.48 -19.18
CA ARG A 112 8.13 6.14 -18.70
C ARG A 112 8.59 5.47 -17.41
N PRO A 113 9.90 5.25 -17.23
CA PRO A 113 10.43 4.80 -15.95
C PRO A 113 10.11 5.84 -14.88
N VAL A 114 9.59 5.38 -13.75
CA VAL A 114 9.44 6.19 -12.54
C VAL A 114 10.58 5.82 -11.60
N TYR A 115 11.44 6.79 -11.35
CA TYR A 115 12.59 6.69 -10.46
C TYR A 115 12.18 7.20 -9.08
N LEU A 116 12.49 6.43 -8.03
CA LEU A 116 12.56 6.96 -6.68
C LEU A 116 13.98 7.52 -6.52
N VAL A 117 14.05 8.85 -6.48
CA VAL A 117 15.32 9.59 -6.44
C VAL A 117 15.93 9.46 -5.05
N ASP A 118 15.20 9.92 -4.04
CA ASP A 118 15.52 9.78 -2.62
C ASP A 118 14.23 9.90 -1.78
N TYR A 119 14.35 9.69 -0.47
CA TYR A 119 13.30 9.90 0.52
C TYR A 119 13.92 10.24 1.87
N ALA A 120 13.16 10.91 2.72
CA ALA A 120 13.53 11.21 4.09
C ALA A 120 12.37 10.83 5.03
N CYS A 121 12.73 10.33 6.21
CA CYS A 121 11.79 9.99 7.28
C CYS A 121 12.06 10.91 8.47
N TYR A 122 11.00 11.43 9.08
CA TYR A 122 11.11 12.32 10.23
C TYR A 122 11.50 11.52 11.48
N ARG A 123 12.56 11.93 12.18
CA ARG A 123 12.85 11.48 13.55
C ARG A 123 12.29 12.54 14.51
N PRO A 124 11.28 12.21 15.34
CA PRO A 124 10.83 13.12 16.39
C PRO A 124 11.92 13.35 17.45
N PRO A 125 11.98 14.53 18.07
CA PRO A 125 12.94 14.84 19.13
C PRO A 125 12.71 13.99 20.38
N ASP A 126 13.78 13.77 21.14
CA ASP A 126 13.79 12.79 22.24
C ASP A 126 12.89 13.16 23.44
N HIS A 127 12.41 14.41 23.56
CA HIS A 127 11.40 14.78 24.57
C HIS A 127 10.03 14.16 24.29
N LEU A 128 9.70 13.87 23.01
CA LEU A 128 8.42 13.26 22.64
C LEU A 128 8.33 11.75 22.92
N LYS A 129 9.40 11.13 23.47
CA LYS A 129 9.42 9.70 23.82
C LYS A 129 8.40 9.40 24.94
N ALA A 130 7.59 8.37 24.71
CA ALA A 130 6.59 7.87 25.64
C ALA A 130 6.93 6.44 26.09
N PRO A 131 7.88 6.29 27.04
CA PRO A 131 8.14 4.99 27.66
C PRO A 131 6.89 4.50 28.40
N TYR A 132 6.74 3.18 28.53
CA TYR A 132 5.51 2.53 28.96
C TYR A 132 5.07 2.92 30.38
N HIS A 133 6.02 3.17 31.29
CA HIS A 133 5.70 3.69 32.63
C HIS A 133 5.00 5.05 32.54
N ARG A 134 5.56 6.01 31.79
CA ARG A 134 5.02 7.36 31.61
C ARG A 134 3.68 7.32 30.87
N PHE A 135 3.56 6.50 29.82
CA PHE A 135 2.29 6.31 29.11
C PHE A 135 1.19 5.84 30.07
N MET A 136 1.46 4.81 30.87
CA MET A 136 0.47 4.26 31.81
C MET A 136 0.17 5.19 32.99
N GLU A 137 1.15 5.96 33.44
CA GLU A 137 1.00 7.00 34.46
C GLU A 137 0.12 8.16 33.95
N HIS A 138 0.40 8.71 32.77
CA HIS A 138 -0.41 9.76 32.14
C HIS A 138 -1.84 9.27 31.89
N SER A 139 -2.03 8.05 31.37
CA SER A 139 -3.37 7.47 31.21
C SER A 139 -4.13 7.36 32.54
N ARG A 140 -3.46 6.95 33.64
CA ARG A 140 -4.10 6.93 34.97
C ARG A 140 -4.45 8.34 35.47
N LEU A 141 -3.52 9.29 35.34
CA LEU A 141 -3.68 10.68 35.78
C LEU A 141 -4.70 11.49 34.95
N THR A 142 -5.06 11.01 33.75
CA THR A 142 -6.13 11.57 32.92
C THR A 142 -7.54 11.29 33.48
N GLN A 143 -7.70 10.29 34.37
CA GLN A 143 -8.96 9.90 35.04
C GLN A 143 -10.13 9.44 34.12
N ASP A 144 -9.97 9.49 32.79
CA ASP A 144 -10.97 9.01 31.82
C ASP A 144 -11.11 7.48 31.73
N PHE A 145 -10.09 6.73 32.17
CA PHE A 145 -9.98 5.28 31.94
C PHE A 145 -10.22 4.46 33.21
N ASP A 146 -11.04 3.42 33.10
CA ASP A 146 -11.25 2.42 34.16
C ASP A 146 -10.08 1.44 34.28
N ASP A 147 -9.94 0.75 35.42
CA ASP A 147 -8.87 -0.23 35.66
C ASP A 147 -8.85 -1.36 34.63
N SER A 148 -10.01 -1.77 34.10
CA SER A 148 -10.12 -2.80 33.06
C SER A 148 -9.56 -2.34 31.72
N SER A 149 -9.53 -1.03 31.50
CA SER A 149 -9.07 -0.34 30.30
C SER A 149 -7.62 0.12 30.42
N LEU A 150 -7.16 0.50 31.61
CA LEU A 150 -5.74 0.68 31.93
C LEU A 150 -4.98 -0.65 31.83
N GLU A 151 -5.50 -1.73 32.44
CA GLU A 151 -4.90 -3.07 32.34
C GLU A 151 -4.93 -3.62 30.91
N PHE A 152 -5.92 -3.23 30.10
CA PHE A 152 -5.97 -3.56 28.68
C PHE A 152 -4.92 -2.78 27.86
N GLN A 153 -4.74 -1.48 28.12
CA GLN A 153 -3.68 -0.67 27.50
C GLN A 153 -2.28 -1.25 27.82
N ARG A 154 -1.99 -1.53 29.10
CA ARG A 154 -0.73 -2.17 29.53
C ARG A 154 -0.44 -3.47 28.76
N LYS A 155 -1.43 -4.36 28.69
CA LYS A 155 -1.34 -5.63 27.95
C LYS A 155 -1.14 -5.46 26.45
N ILE A 156 -1.55 -4.34 25.84
CA ILE A 156 -1.24 -4.04 24.44
C ILE A 156 0.20 -3.58 24.30
N LEU A 157 0.66 -2.60 25.10
CA LEU A 157 2.03 -2.07 25.03
C LEU A 157 3.06 -3.22 25.08
N GLU A 158 2.96 -4.07 26.11
CA GLU A 158 3.83 -5.24 26.34
C GLU A 158 3.85 -6.28 25.21
N ARG A 159 2.81 -6.34 24.38
CA ARG A 159 2.63 -7.37 23.34
C ARG A 159 2.67 -6.83 21.91
N SER A 160 2.62 -5.51 21.76
CA SER A 160 2.50 -4.80 20.49
C SER A 160 3.69 -4.98 19.55
N GLY A 161 4.89 -5.18 20.10
CA GLY A 161 6.16 -5.14 19.38
C GLY A 161 6.81 -3.75 19.31
N LEU A 162 6.22 -2.73 19.94
CA LEU A 162 6.87 -1.43 20.16
C LEU A 162 7.99 -1.55 21.20
N GLY A 163 8.80 -0.48 21.32
CA GLY A 163 9.78 -0.28 22.39
C GLY A 163 9.58 1.04 23.14
N GLU A 164 10.35 1.20 24.21
CA GLU A 164 10.33 2.34 25.14
C GLU A 164 10.73 3.69 24.49
N GLU A 165 11.41 3.67 23.33
CA GLU A 165 11.85 4.87 22.62
C GLU A 165 10.87 5.41 21.56
N THR A 166 9.62 4.96 21.57
CA THR A 166 8.58 5.40 20.61
C THR A 166 7.93 6.72 21.01
N TYR A 167 7.40 7.48 20.03
CA TYR A 167 7.04 8.90 20.20
C TYR A 167 5.53 9.19 20.10
N VAL A 168 5.00 10.04 20.98
CA VAL A 168 3.62 10.59 20.91
C VAL A 168 3.66 12.12 20.80
N PRO A 169 2.60 12.81 20.30
CA PRO A 169 2.63 14.25 20.08
C PRO A 169 2.73 15.04 21.39
N GLU A 170 3.27 16.26 21.34
CA GLU A 170 3.41 17.17 22.48
C GLU A 170 2.09 17.34 23.26
N ALA A 171 0.96 17.44 22.54
CA ALA A 171 -0.39 17.51 23.09
C ALA A 171 -0.74 16.38 24.08
N MET A 172 -0.12 15.20 23.96
CA MET A 172 -0.38 14.00 24.78
C MET A 172 0.58 13.88 25.98
N HIS A 173 1.61 14.72 26.08
CA HIS A 173 2.49 14.79 27.25
C HIS A 173 1.92 15.71 28.36
N TYR A 174 0.92 16.53 28.06
CA TYR A 174 0.17 17.28 29.08
C TYR A 174 -0.73 16.37 29.91
N ILE A 175 -0.98 16.78 31.16
CA ILE A 175 -1.93 16.14 32.07
C ILE A 175 -2.97 17.18 32.53
N PRO A 176 -4.27 17.02 32.20
CA PRO A 176 -4.78 16.11 31.18
C PRO A 176 -4.26 16.49 29.77
N PRO A 177 -4.30 15.56 28.79
CA PRO A 177 -3.93 15.82 27.40
C PRO A 177 -4.69 17.00 26.78
N ARG A 178 -4.07 17.69 25.83
CA ARG A 178 -4.57 18.95 25.24
C ARG A 178 -4.79 18.86 23.72
N PRO A 179 -5.63 17.92 23.22
CA PRO A 179 -5.94 17.83 21.80
C PRO A 179 -6.65 19.10 21.31
N SER A 180 -6.18 19.70 20.22
CA SER A 180 -6.79 20.90 19.63
C SER A 180 -6.52 21.00 18.13
N MET A 181 -7.21 21.92 17.43
CA MET A 181 -6.90 22.24 16.03
C MET A 181 -5.52 22.90 15.88
N ALA A 182 -5.06 23.63 16.89
CA ALA A 182 -3.74 24.27 16.89
C ALA A 182 -2.62 23.22 17.03
N ALA A 183 -2.66 22.41 18.07
CA ALA A 183 -1.65 21.38 18.33
C ALA A 183 -1.59 20.30 17.23
N ALA A 184 -2.72 20.00 16.57
CA ALA A 184 -2.73 19.10 15.41
C ALA A 184 -2.13 19.74 14.15
N ARG A 185 -2.30 21.05 13.94
CA ARG A 185 -1.54 21.77 12.92
C ARG A 185 -0.05 21.76 13.25
N GLU A 186 0.32 22.02 14.50
CA GLU A 186 1.71 22.02 14.97
C GLU A 186 2.41 20.66 14.77
N GLU A 187 1.78 19.55 15.20
CA GLU A 187 2.27 18.19 14.92
C GLU A 187 2.46 17.98 13.40
N ALA A 188 1.45 18.31 12.59
CA ALA A 188 1.51 18.11 11.15
C ALA A 188 2.60 18.97 10.48
N GLU A 189 2.78 20.23 10.90
CA GLU A 189 3.83 21.12 10.41
C GLU A 189 5.22 20.61 10.82
N GLN A 190 5.40 20.22 12.09
CA GLN A 190 6.67 19.71 12.60
C GLN A 190 7.14 18.46 11.82
N VAL A 191 6.26 17.46 11.65
CA VAL A 191 6.64 16.20 10.99
C VAL A 191 6.79 16.34 9.47
N MET A 192 5.89 17.07 8.81
CA MET A 192 5.94 17.22 7.35
C MET A 192 7.09 18.11 6.91
N TYR A 193 7.33 19.23 7.61
CA TYR A 193 8.44 20.10 7.26
C TYR A 193 9.78 19.45 7.60
N GLY A 194 9.91 18.80 8.77
CA GLY A 194 11.12 18.05 9.11
C GLY A 194 11.46 16.91 8.13
N ALA A 195 10.47 16.24 7.54
CA ALA A 195 10.71 15.28 6.47
C ALA A 195 11.11 15.96 5.14
N LEU A 196 10.44 17.06 4.76
CA LEU A 196 10.68 17.78 3.50
C LEU A 196 12.02 18.53 3.49
N ASP A 197 12.41 19.16 4.60
CA ASP A 197 13.66 19.90 4.74
C ASP A 197 14.86 18.96 4.53
N ASN A 198 14.83 17.76 5.16
CA ASN A 198 15.81 16.70 4.94
C ASN A 198 15.82 16.22 3.48
N LEU A 199 14.65 16.02 2.86
CA LEU A 199 14.56 15.59 1.46
C LEU A 199 15.15 16.62 0.49
N PHE A 200 14.87 17.91 0.67
CA PHE A 200 15.42 18.97 -0.16
C PHE A 200 16.92 19.20 0.09
N ALA A 201 17.39 19.03 1.34
CA ALA A 201 18.80 19.07 1.68
C ALA A 201 19.59 17.94 0.99
N ASN A 202 19.15 16.68 1.12
CA ASN A 202 19.81 15.52 0.52
C ASN A 202 19.84 15.55 -1.01
N THR A 203 18.74 16.01 -1.65
CA THR A 203 18.57 15.89 -3.10
C THR A 203 19.01 17.12 -3.90
N HIS A 204 19.23 18.24 -3.20
CA HIS A 204 19.43 19.59 -3.75
C HIS A 204 18.37 20.06 -4.77
N VAL A 205 17.20 19.41 -4.80
CA VAL A 205 16.09 19.79 -5.69
C VAL A 205 15.39 21.03 -5.12
N LYS A 206 15.28 22.08 -5.94
CA LYS A 206 14.63 23.33 -5.52
C LYS A 206 13.13 23.08 -5.40
N PRO A 207 12.44 23.56 -4.34
CA PRO A 207 11.00 23.33 -4.19
C PRO A 207 10.16 23.84 -5.39
N LYS A 208 10.62 24.87 -6.11
CA LYS A 208 9.99 25.36 -7.35
C LYS A 208 10.02 24.35 -8.51
N ASP A 209 10.89 23.33 -8.49
CA ASP A 209 10.98 22.30 -9.52
C ASP A 209 9.93 21.18 -9.35
N ILE A 210 9.23 21.15 -8.20
CA ILE A 210 8.23 20.13 -7.87
C ILE A 210 6.91 20.43 -8.60
N GLY A 211 6.59 19.62 -9.61
CA GLY A 211 5.37 19.79 -10.41
C GLY A 211 4.13 19.05 -9.88
N ILE A 212 4.33 18.03 -9.05
CA ILE A 212 3.26 17.23 -8.42
C ILE A 212 3.56 17.11 -6.92
N LEU A 213 2.53 17.27 -6.08
CA LEU A 213 2.57 17.01 -4.64
C LEU A 213 1.37 16.15 -4.26
N VAL A 214 1.61 15.00 -3.63
CA VAL A 214 0.56 14.13 -3.08
C VAL A 214 0.79 13.96 -1.58
N VAL A 215 -0.03 14.60 -0.77
CA VAL A 215 0.00 14.46 0.69
C VAL A 215 -1.07 13.47 1.13
N ASN A 216 -0.79 12.62 2.12
CA ASN A 216 -1.78 11.74 2.71
C ASN A 216 -1.72 11.74 4.25
N CYS A 217 -2.90 11.86 4.86
CA CYS A 217 -3.18 11.66 6.29
C CYS A 217 -4.65 11.24 6.43
N SER A 218 -4.91 10.13 7.10
CA SER A 218 -6.23 9.51 7.14
C SER A 218 -7.23 10.31 7.95
N LEU A 219 -6.82 10.78 9.14
CA LEU A 219 -7.74 11.26 10.18
C LEU A 219 -7.70 12.78 10.45
N PHE A 220 -6.71 13.52 9.94
CA PHE A 220 -6.65 14.98 10.06
C PHE A 220 -6.60 15.64 8.69
N ASN A 221 -7.74 16.22 8.30
CA ASN A 221 -7.94 16.82 6.98
C ASN A 221 -8.52 18.25 7.16
N PRO A 222 -7.68 19.22 7.58
CA PRO A 222 -8.13 20.57 7.89
C PRO A 222 -8.39 21.41 6.62
N THR A 223 -9.02 22.58 6.80
CA THR A 223 -9.08 23.66 5.81
C THR A 223 -8.25 24.86 6.31
N PRO A 224 -7.31 25.42 5.53
CA PRO A 224 -6.70 24.83 4.33
C PRO A 224 -5.98 23.50 4.63
N SER A 225 -5.83 22.67 3.60
CA SER A 225 -5.31 21.30 3.64
C SER A 225 -3.81 21.21 3.95
N LEU A 226 -3.36 20.01 4.33
CA LEU A 226 -1.94 19.71 4.56
C LEU A 226 -1.09 19.97 3.30
N SER A 227 -1.62 19.62 2.12
CA SER A 227 -0.97 19.93 0.85
C SER A 227 -0.89 21.43 0.54
N ALA A 228 -1.88 22.23 0.96
CA ALA A 228 -1.85 23.68 0.84
C ALA A 228 -0.86 24.33 1.85
N MET A 229 -0.73 23.78 3.06
CA MET A 229 0.28 24.20 4.04
C MET A 229 1.69 24.04 3.48
N ILE A 230 1.99 22.87 2.90
CA ILE A 230 3.29 22.60 2.23
C ILE A 230 3.51 23.54 1.03
N VAL A 231 2.52 23.75 0.16
CA VAL A 231 2.62 24.70 -0.96
C VAL A 231 2.95 26.12 -0.47
N ASN A 232 2.30 26.57 0.61
CA ASN A 232 2.54 27.89 1.19
C ASN A 232 3.90 27.99 1.89
N LYS A 233 4.32 26.98 2.66
CA LYS A 233 5.61 26.95 3.38
C LYS A 233 6.78 27.07 2.40
N TYR A 234 6.81 26.20 1.39
CA TYR A 234 7.95 26.06 0.47
C TYR A 234 7.87 26.94 -0.78
N LYS A 235 6.82 27.76 -0.92
CA LYS A 235 6.56 28.63 -2.09
C LYS A 235 6.70 27.87 -3.41
N LEU A 236 6.03 26.71 -3.47
CA LEU A 236 6.01 25.83 -4.63
C LEU A 236 5.42 26.54 -5.86
N ARG A 237 5.77 26.07 -7.06
CA ARG A 237 5.34 26.68 -8.34
C ARG A 237 3.82 26.80 -8.45
N GLY A 238 3.32 27.96 -8.88
CA GLY A 238 1.88 28.28 -8.89
C GLY A 238 1.00 27.39 -9.79
N ASN A 239 1.60 26.59 -10.68
CA ASN A 239 0.93 25.58 -11.51
C ASN A 239 1.25 24.13 -11.06
N ILE A 240 1.50 23.92 -9.77
CA ILE A 240 1.67 22.59 -9.17
C ILE A 240 0.36 21.79 -9.18
N ARG A 241 0.46 20.46 -9.38
CA ARG A 241 -0.65 19.52 -9.16
C ARG A 241 -0.62 19.04 -7.72
N SER A 242 -1.40 19.68 -6.85
CA SER A 242 -1.45 19.40 -5.41
C SER A 242 -2.67 18.54 -5.05
N PHE A 243 -2.45 17.45 -4.32
CA PHE A 243 -3.48 16.51 -3.87
C PHE A 243 -3.33 16.24 -2.37
N ASN A 244 -4.46 16.05 -1.68
CA ASN A 244 -4.53 15.72 -0.26
C ASN A 244 -5.49 14.54 -0.07
N LEU A 245 -4.98 13.38 0.34
CA LEU A 245 -5.73 12.12 0.42
C LEU A 245 -6.00 11.73 1.87
N GLY A 246 -7.27 11.50 2.21
CA GLY A 246 -7.72 11.10 3.55
C GLY A 246 -8.51 9.79 3.57
N GLY A 247 -8.78 9.25 4.76
CA GLY A 247 -9.57 8.03 4.96
C GLY A 247 -8.98 6.71 4.46
N MET A 248 -7.71 6.66 4.04
CA MET A 248 -7.13 5.45 3.41
C MET A 248 -6.31 4.55 4.34
N GLY A 249 -5.94 5.02 5.54
CA GLY A 249 -5.19 4.24 6.53
C GLY A 249 -3.75 3.91 6.11
N CYS A 250 -3.18 2.88 6.72
CA CYS A 250 -1.77 2.51 6.64
C CYS A 250 -1.18 2.26 5.24
N SER A 251 -1.98 2.04 4.20
CA SER A 251 -1.48 1.87 2.82
C SER A 251 -1.52 3.16 2.00
N ALA A 252 -1.94 4.28 2.59
CA ALA A 252 -2.09 5.55 1.90
C ALA A 252 -0.78 6.05 1.26
N GLY A 253 0.38 5.73 1.82
CA GLY A 253 1.68 6.05 1.25
C GLY A 253 1.98 5.29 -0.06
N VAL A 254 1.62 4.00 -0.14
CA VAL A 254 1.73 3.23 -1.40
C VAL A 254 0.69 3.69 -2.41
N ILE A 255 -0.54 4.00 -1.97
CA ILE A 255 -1.59 4.54 -2.85
C ILE A 255 -1.18 5.93 -3.40
N ALA A 256 -0.53 6.77 -2.60
CA ALA A 256 -0.01 8.06 -3.02
C ALA A 256 1.17 7.92 -3.99
N ALA A 257 2.06 6.94 -3.78
CA ALA A 257 3.12 6.60 -4.73
C ALA A 257 2.56 6.07 -6.06
N ASP A 258 1.50 5.27 -6.04
CA ASP A 258 0.80 4.76 -7.23
C ASP A 258 0.14 5.90 -8.03
N LEU A 259 -0.56 6.82 -7.35
CA LEU A 259 -1.11 8.03 -7.96
C LEU A 259 -0.01 8.93 -8.56
N ALA A 260 1.09 9.14 -7.83
CA ALA A 260 2.22 9.90 -8.33
C ALA A 260 2.90 9.24 -9.54
N LYS A 261 3.01 7.91 -9.57
CA LYS A 261 3.49 7.11 -10.71
C LYS A 261 2.62 7.31 -11.96
N ASP A 262 1.28 7.32 -11.81
CA ASP A 262 0.35 7.56 -12.92
C ASP A 262 0.42 9.01 -13.42
N LEU A 263 0.44 9.99 -12.51
CA LEU A 263 0.63 11.40 -12.86
C LEU A 263 1.97 11.65 -13.57
N LEU A 264 3.03 10.90 -13.23
CA LEU A 264 4.32 10.90 -13.91
C LEU A 264 4.33 10.19 -15.28
N GLN A 265 3.30 9.42 -15.65
CA GLN A 265 3.16 8.99 -17.05
C GLN A 265 2.67 10.15 -17.93
N ILE A 266 1.74 10.94 -17.41
CA ILE A 266 1.08 12.07 -18.09
C ILE A 266 2.01 13.30 -18.15
N HIS A 267 2.53 13.75 -17.00
CA HIS A 267 3.31 14.98 -16.90
C HIS A 267 4.81 14.69 -17.10
N ARG A 268 5.33 15.02 -18.29
CA ARG A 268 6.73 14.75 -18.69
C ARG A 268 7.75 15.63 -17.95
N ASN A 269 8.95 15.08 -17.74
CA ASN A 269 10.15 15.77 -17.25
C ASN A 269 9.96 16.55 -15.93
N THR A 270 9.27 15.96 -14.95
CA THR A 270 8.93 16.61 -13.68
C THR A 270 9.29 15.75 -12.47
N TYR A 271 9.42 16.40 -11.32
CA TYR A 271 9.38 15.73 -10.02
C TYR A 271 7.95 15.61 -9.50
N ALA A 272 7.71 14.56 -8.72
CA ALA A 272 6.56 14.40 -7.85
C ALA A 272 7.04 14.13 -6.41
N VAL A 273 6.46 14.81 -5.42
CA VAL A 273 6.73 14.55 -4.00
C VAL A 273 5.52 13.88 -3.37
N VAL A 274 5.74 12.75 -2.69
CA VAL A 274 4.74 12.06 -1.88
C VAL A 274 5.07 12.30 -0.41
N VAL A 275 4.14 12.89 0.35
CA VAL A 275 4.28 13.08 1.80
C VAL A 275 3.25 12.21 2.51
N SER A 276 3.70 11.35 3.41
CA SER A 276 2.85 10.40 4.16
C SER A 276 3.02 10.66 5.65
N THR A 277 1.91 10.84 6.38
CA THR A 277 1.90 11.09 7.82
C THR A 277 0.56 10.68 8.41
N GLU A 278 0.47 10.50 9.72
CA GLU A 278 -0.80 10.37 10.41
C GLU A 278 -0.79 11.26 11.66
N ASN A 279 -1.73 12.21 11.71
CA ASN A 279 -1.88 13.06 12.89
C ASN A 279 -2.67 12.31 13.96
N ILE A 280 -2.05 12.10 15.12
CA ILE A 280 -2.68 11.37 16.22
C ILE A 280 -3.13 12.27 17.37
N THR A 281 -2.78 13.57 17.38
CA THR A 281 -3.26 14.54 18.37
C THR A 281 -4.79 14.59 18.48
N GLN A 282 -5.53 14.69 17.38
CA GLN A 282 -7.01 14.83 17.46
C GLN A 282 -7.75 13.51 17.66
N ASN A 283 -7.06 12.38 17.46
CA ASN A 283 -7.69 11.07 17.31
C ASN A 283 -7.44 10.14 18.50
N TRP A 284 -6.89 10.69 19.58
CA TRP A 284 -6.78 10.01 20.87
C TRP A 284 -8.16 9.70 21.43
N TYR A 285 -8.43 8.43 21.71
CA TYR A 285 -9.72 8.00 22.25
C TYR A 285 -9.70 8.08 23.79
N PHE A 286 -10.60 8.89 24.35
CA PHE A 286 -10.73 9.13 25.79
C PHE A 286 -11.79 8.26 26.48
N GLY A 287 -12.25 7.16 25.86
CA GLY A 287 -13.27 6.27 26.42
C GLY A 287 -12.76 4.87 26.74
N ASN A 288 -13.67 3.95 27.08
CA ASN A 288 -13.33 2.62 27.60
C ASN A 288 -13.73 1.46 26.66
N LYS A 289 -14.21 1.75 25.43
CA LYS A 289 -14.51 0.76 24.39
C LYS A 289 -13.21 0.13 23.88
N LYS A 290 -12.94 -1.12 24.27
CA LYS A 290 -11.65 -1.80 24.01
C LYS A 290 -11.26 -1.94 22.53
N SER A 291 -12.19 -1.88 21.58
CA SER A 291 -11.85 -1.82 20.14
C SER A 291 -11.22 -0.50 19.70
N MET A 292 -11.40 0.59 20.47
CA MET A 292 -10.91 1.94 20.19
C MET A 292 -9.67 2.34 21.00
N LEU A 293 -9.34 1.61 22.08
CA LEU A 293 -8.10 1.83 22.86
C LEU A 293 -6.84 1.32 22.16
N ILE A 294 -6.98 0.40 21.21
CA ILE A 294 -5.85 -0.20 20.47
C ILE A 294 -5.07 0.85 19.67
N PRO A 295 -5.71 1.78 18.91
CA PRO A 295 -5.02 2.91 18.28
C PRO A 295 -4.09 3.71 19.19
N ASN A 296 -4.55 4.17 20.37
CA ASN A 296 -3.73 4.95 21.32
C ASN A 296 -2.42 4.19 21.68
N CYS A 297 -2.52 2.87 21.86
CA CYS A 297 -1.38 2.04 22.25
C CYS A 297 -0.39 1.79 21.11
N LEU A 298 -0.85 1.72 19.85
CA LEU A 298 -0.04 1.31 18.70
C LEU A 298 0.52 2.47 17.87
N PHE A 299 -0.27 3.51 17.58
CA PHE A 299 0.13 4.56 16.66
C PHE A 299 1.12 5.54 17.31
N ARG A 300 2.08 6.01 16.51
CA ARG A 300 3.19 6.86 16.95
C ARG A 300 3.52 7.92 15.90
N VAL A 301 4.12 9.02 16.35
CA VAL A 301 4.46 10.18 15.51
C VAL A 301 5.50 9.77 14.46
N GLY A 302 5.18 10.02 13.19
CA GLY A 302 6.11 9.79 12.08
C GLY A 302 5.59 10.38 10.77
N CYS A 303 6.51 10.66 9.87
CA CYS A 303 6.23 11.15 8.53
C CYS A 303 7.35 10.73 7.58
N SER A 304 7.02 10.50 6.31
CA SER A 304 8.00 10.38 5.23
C SER A 304 7.70 11.35 4.09
N ALA A 305 8.76 11.82 3.44
CA ALA A 305 8.70 12.57 2.19
C ALA A 305 9.53 11.82 1.14
N VAL A 306 8.95 11.51 -0.02
CA VAL A 306 9.54 10.69 -1.08
C VAL A 306 9.59 11.49 -2.38
N LEU A 307 10.77 11.59 -3.00
CA LEU A 307 10.97 12.25 -4.29
C LEU A 307 10.93 11.22 -5.42
N LEU A 308 9.90 11.30 -6.26
CA LEU A 308 9.76 10.54 -7.49
C LEU A 308 10.07 11.42 -8.71
N SER A 309 10.61 10.81 -9.78
CA SER A 309 10.97 11.49 -11.03
C SER A 309 10.67 10.62 -12.25
N ASN A 310 10.37 11.27 -13.39
CA ASN A 310 10.38 10.65 -14.71
C ASN A 310 11.43 11.28 -15.66
N LYS A 311 12.33 12.13 -15.13
CA LYS A 311 13.39 12.75 -15.91
C LYS A 311 14.45 11.70 -16.23
N SER A 312 14.90 11.64 -17.48
CA SER A 312 15.96 10.72 -17.89
C SER A 312 17.24 10.91 -17.09
N ALA A 313 17.66 12.17 -16.85
CA ALA A 313 18.89 12.50 -16.14
C ALA A 313 19.01 11.91 -14.73
N ASP A 314 17.89 11.64 -14.04
CA ASP A 314 17.91 11.11 -12.68
C ASP A 314 18.30 9.63 -12.59
N TRP A 315 18.34 8.90 -13.72
CA TRP A 315 18.57 7.45 -13.73
C TRP A 315 19.85 7.00 -13.01
N ARG A 316 20.90 7.84 -13.02
CA ARG A 316 22.20 7.55 -12.40
C ARG A 316 22.26 7.77 -10.90
N ARG A 317 21.34 8.57 -10.34
CA ARG A 317 21.32 8.96 -8.91
C ARG A 317 20.14 8.42 -8.13
N ALA A 318 19.17 7.80 -8.81
CA ALA A 318 18.00 7.22 -8.19
C ALA A 318 18.34 5.99 -7.37
N LYS A 319 17.91 5.95 -6.10
CA LYS A 319 18.06 4.78 -5.23
C LYS A 319 17.32 3.56 -5.78
N TYR A 320 16.11 3.76 -6.31
CA TYR A 320 15.27 2.68 -6.84
C TYR A 320 14.49 3.09 -8.10
N LYS A 321 14.00 2.09 -8.84
CA LYS A 321 13.03 2.25 -9.93
C LYS A 321 11.73 1.57 -9.52
N LEU A 322 10.61 2.28 -9.61
CA LEU A 322 9.28 1.70 -9.39
C LEU A 322 8.88 0.90 -10.63
N VAL A 323 8.76 -0.43 -10.46
CA VAL A 323 8.51 -1.36 -11.58
C VAL A 323 7.03 -1.75 -11.66
N HIS A 324 6.45 -2.21 -10.55
CA HIS A 324 5.05 -2.65 -10.48
C HIS A 324 4.40 -2.18 -9.18
N VAL A 325 3.08 -1.96 -9.24
CA VAL A 325 2.21 -1.76 -8.07
C VAL A 325 0.99 -2.65 -8.25
N VAL A 326 0.55 -3.32 -7.18
CA VAL A 326 -0.65 -4.17 -7.18
C VAL A 326 -1.55 -3.75 -6.02
N ARG A 327 -2.80 -3.40 -6.32
CA ARG A 327 -3.78 -2.91 -5.36
C ARG A 327 -5.06 -3.73 -5.41
N THR A 328 -5.45 -4.31 -4.28
CA THR A 328 -6.78 -4.90 -4.06
C THR A 328 -7.58 -3.96 -3.17
N HIS A 329 -8.82 -3.63 -3.55
CA HIS A 329 -9.75 -2.84 -2.75
C HIS A 329 -10.95 -3.69 -2.35
N ARG A 330 -11.20 -3.85 -1.04
CA ARG A 330 -12.31 -4.66 -0.50
C ARG A 330 -13.48 -3.85 0.05
N GLY A 331 -13.52 -2.53 -0.10
CA GLY A 331 -14.58 -1.68 0.48
C GLY A 331 -16.01 -1.88 -0.06
N ALA A 332 -16.25 -2.88 -0.91
CA ALA A 332 -17.59 -3.34 -1.33
C ALA A 332 -18.05 -4.63 -0.61
N ASP A 333 -17.22 -5.15 0.29
CA ASP A 333 -17.52 -6.24 1.23
C ASP A 333 -17.84 -5.58 2.58
N ASP A 334 -19.08 -5.72 3.08
CA ASP A 334 -19.55 -5.04 4.30
C ASP A 334 -18.67 -5.34 5.53
N LYS A 335 -18.11 -6.55 5.60
CA LYS A 335 -17.24 -6.95 6.71
C LYS A 335 -15.91 -6.23 6.61
N ALA A 336 -15.35 -6.11 5.41
CA ALA A 336 -14.17 -5.30 5.15
C ALA A 336 -14.42 -3.81 5.35
N PHE A 337 -15.58 -3.28 4.95
CA PHE A 337 -15.93 -1.87 5.12
C PHE A 337 -16.08 -1.47 6.60
N ARG A 338 -16.71 -2.30 7.43
CA ARG A 338 -16.89 -2.05 8.88
C ARG A 338 -15.70 -2.49 9.75
N CYS A 339 -14.57 -2.88 9.14
CA CYS A 339 -13.48 -3.51 9.88
C CYS A 339 -12.54 -2.53 10.59
N VAL A 340 -12.37 -1.33 10.04
CA VAL A 340 -11.68 -0.21 10.68
C VAL A 340 -12.57 1.00 10.44
N TYR A 341 -13.15 1.56 11.50
CA TYR A 341 -14.21 2.56 11.35
C TYR A 341 -14.12 3.64 12.42
N GLN A 342 -14.26 4.91 12.03
CA GLN A 342 -14.30 6.04 12.95
C GLN A 342 -15.76 6.26 13.37
N GLU A 343 -16.06 6.05 14.64
CA GLU A 343 -17.40 6.14 15.22
C GLU A 343 -17.33 6.82 16.60
N GLN A 344 -18.49 7.18 17.15
CA GLN A 344 -18.60 7.53 18.57
C GLN A 344 -18.91 6.27 19.39
N ASP A 345 -18.47 6.24 20.64
CA ASP A 345 -18.95 5.26 21.61
C ASP A 345 -20.32 5.67 22.20
N ASP A 346 -20.85 4.84 23.08
CA ASP A 346 -22.17 5.00 23.71
C ASP A 346 -22.24 6.24 24.65
N LYS A 347 -21.12 6.94 24.85
CA LYS A 347 -20.99 8.20 25.60
C LYS A 347 -20.64 9.39 24.69
N GLY A 348 -20.71 9.23 23.36
CA GLY A 348 -20.39 10.26 22.38
C GLY A 348 -18.90 10.51 22.14
N LYS A 349 -17.99 9.74 22.77
CA LYS A 349 -16.55 9.93 22.59
C LYS A 349 -16.10 9.29 21.27
N THR A 350 -15.58 10.11 20.36
CA THR A 350 -15.10 9.66 19.03
C THR A 350 -13.83 8.82 19.17
N GLY A 351 -13.76 7.69 18.46
CA GLY A 351 -12.58 6.83 18.37
C GLY A 351 -12.54 6.02 17.08
N VAL A 352 -11.44 5.30 16.84
CA VAL A 352 -11.29 4.39 15.69
C VAL A 352 -11.42 2.95 16.14
N SER A 353 -12.54 2.33 15.82
CA SER A 353 -12.91 0.97 16.21
C SER A 353 -12.22 -0.06 15.31
N LEU A 354 -11.44 -0.97 15.88
CA LEU A 354 -10.82 -2.10 15.18
C LEU A 354 -11.62 -3.39 15.37
N SER A 355 -12.10 -3.99 14.28
CA SER A 355 -12.80 -5.27 14.30
C SER A 355 -11.87 -6.46 14.50
N LYS A 356 -12.37 -7.48 15.20
CA LYS A 356 -11.70 -8.79 15.38
C LYS A 356 -11.46 -9.53 14.04
N ASP A 357 -12.17 -9.15 12.97
CA ASP A 357 -12.02 -9.73 11.63
C ASP A 357 -10.82 -9.18 10.83
N LEU A 358 -10.13 -8.15 11.33
CA LEU A 358 -9.06 -7.43 10.63
C LEU A 358 -7.98 -8.35 10.05
N MET A 359 -7.48 -9.31 10.83
CA MET A 359 -6.46 -10.24 10.38
C MET A 359 -6.95 -11.13 9.22
N ALA A 360 -8.20 -11.59 9.25
CA ALA A 360 -8.77 -12.44 8.21
C ALA A 360 -9.06 -11.67 6.91
N ILE A 361 -9.52 -10.42 7.03
CA ILE A 361 -9.78 -9.53 5.90
C ILE A 361 -8.46 -9.13 5.22
N ALA A 362 -7.46 -8.75 6.03
CA ALA A 362 -6.12 -8.38 5.59
C ALA A 362 -5.39 -9.56 4.91
N GLY A 363 -5.39 -10.75 5.52
CA GLY A 363 -4.83 -11.97 4.92
C GLY A 363 -5.53 -12.35 3.60
N GLY A 364 -6.85 -12.16 3.52
CA GLY A 364 -7.59 -12.34 2.26
C GLY A 364 -7.19 -11.35 1.16
N ALA A 365 -7.03 -10.06 1.49
CA ALA A 365 -6.60 -9.04 0.54
C ALA A 365 -5.14 -9.21 0.10
N LEU A 366 -4.26 -9.57 1.04
CA LEU A 366 -2.88 -9.95 0.78
C LEU A 366 -2.83 -11.11 -0.21
N LYS A 367 -3.59 -12.18 0.03
CA LYS A 367 -3.66 -13.34 -0.88
C LYS A 367 -3.99 -12.90 -2.30
N THR A 368 -5.00 -12.03 -2.49
CA THR A 368 -5.34 -11.48 -3.82
C THR A 368 -4.18 -10.68 -4.44
N ASN A 369 -3.45 -9.89 -3.66
CA ASN A 369 -2.25 -9.17 -4.14
C ASN A 369 -1.14 -10.15 -4.56
N ILE A 370 -0.74 -11.08 -3.70
CA ILE A 370 0.30 -12.10 -3.96
C ILE A 370 -0.05 -12.91 -5.22
N THR A 371 -1.28 -13.44 -5.28
CA THR A 371 -1.85 -14.18 -6.42
C THR A 371 -1.84 -13.37 -7.72
N THR A 372 -1.96 -12.04 -7.65
CA THR A 372 -1.90 -11.15 -8.83
C THR A 372 -0.46 -10.76 -9.19
N LEU A 373 0.44 -10.63 -8.20
CA LEU A 373 1.84 -10.21 -8.38
C LEU A 373 2.74 -11.34 -8.90
N GLY A 374 2.51 -12.59 -8.44
CA GLY A 374 3.37 -13.74 -8.76
C GLY A 374 3.74 -13.88 -10.24
N PRO A 375 2.78 -13.94 -11.18
CA PRO A 375 3.07 -14.07 -12.61
C PRO A 375 3.85 -12.89 -13.24
N ILE A 376 3.94 -11.77 -12.53
CA ILE A 376 4.61 -10.54 -13.00
C ILE A 376 6.09 -10.54 -12.59
N VAL A 377 6.46 -11.24 -11.51
CA VAL A 377 7.79 -11.11 -10.86
C VAL A 377 8.54 -12.42 -10.64
N LEU A 378 7.85 -13.57 -10.64
CA LEU A 378 8.47 -14.87 -10.38
C LEU A 378 9.07 -15.50 -11.65
N PRO A 379 10.15 -16.29 -11.54
CA PRO A 379 10.69 -17.08 -12.65
C PRO A 379 9.65 -18.02 -13.28
N ILE A 380 9.80 -18.33 -14.58
CA ILE A 380 8.85 -19.17 -15.34
C ILE A 380 8.68 -20.57 -14.69
N SER A 381 9.73 -21.12 -14.08
CA SER A 381 9.67 -22.38 -13.30
C SER A 381 8.65 -22.33 -12.16
N GLU A 382 8.68 -21.27 -11.34
CA GLU A 382 7.72 -21.03 -10.27
C GLU A 382 6.29 -20.86 -10.80
N GLN A 383 6.14 -20.16 -11.93
CA GLN A 383 4.84 -19.98 -12.57
C GLN A 383 4.25 -21.32 -13.06
N LEU A 384 5.09 -22.21 -13.61
CA LEU A 384 4.69 -23.56 -14.03
C LEU A 384 4.37 -24.48 -12.83
N LEU A 385 5.15 -24.42 -11.74
CA LEU A 385 4.85 -25.16 -10.50
C LEU A 385 3.53 -24.71 -9.87
N PHE A 386 3.32 -23.39 -9.77
CA PHE A 386 2.06 -22.85 -9.27
C PHE A 386 0.87 -23.22 -10.17
N PHE A 387 0.98 -23.04 -11.48
CA PHE A 387 -0.10 -23.33 -12.43
C PHE A 387 -0.44 -24.83 -12.47
N SER A 388 0.56 -25.72 -12.50
CA SER A 388 0.33 -27.16 -12.44
C SER A 388 -0.34 -27.59 -11.14
N SER A 389 0.00 -26.99 -9.99
CA SER A 389 -0.72 -27.26 -8.73
C SER A 389 -2.21 -26.87 -8.78
N LEU A 390 -2.56 -25.79 -9.48
CA LEU A 390 -3.94 -25.37 -9.69
C LEU A 390 -4.69 -26.31 -10.65
N VAL A 391 -4.02 -26.75 -11.73
CA VAL A 391 -4.57 -27.71 -12.70
C VAL A 391 -4.82 -29.06 -12.04
N VAL A 392 -3.85 -29.61 -11.31
CA VAL A 392 -3.99 -30.87 -10.57
C VAL A 392 -5.14 -30.80 -9.58
N LYS A 393 -5.23 -29.72 -8.80
CA LYS A 393 -6.35 -29.54 -7.86
C LYS A 393 -7.71 -29.48 -8.55
N LYS A 394 -7.79 -28.83 -9.72
CA LYS A 394 -9.04 -28.66 -10.48
C LYS A 394 -9.48 -29.95 -11.20
N LEU A 395 -8.55 -30.75 -11.72
CA LEU A 395 -8.86 -31.96 -12.48
C LEU A 395 -9.08 -33.19 -11.58
N PHE A 396 -8.28 -33.35 -10.52
CA PHE A 396 -8.33 -34.52 -9.63
C PHE A 396 -9.10 -34.27 -8.34
N ASN A 397 -9.73 -33.09 -8.21
CA ASN A 397 -10.56 -32.65 -7.07
C ASN A 397 -9.90 -32.84 -5.68
N ALA A 398 -8.56 -32.83 -5.66
CA ALA A 398 -7.78 -33.36 -4.55
C ALA A 398 -7.60 -32.36 -3.41
N ASN A 399 -7.56 -32.86 -2.17
CA ASN A 399 -7.29 -32.09 -0.94
C ASN A 399 -5.81 -31.64 -0.79
N VAL A 400 -5.11 -31.44 -1.91
CA VAL A 400 -3.75 -30.92 -1.94
C VAL A 400 -3.74 -29.47 -1.43
N LYS A 401 -2.81 -29.18 -0.51
CA LYS A 401 -2.54 -27.82 -0.04
C LYS A 401 -2.07 -26.97 -1.24
N PRO A 402 -2.65 -25.79 -1.49
CA PRO A 402 -2.21 -24.94 -2.61
C PRO A 402 -0.71 -24.64 -2.49
N TYR A 403 0.00 -24.71 -3.63
CA TYR A 403 1.39 -24.26 -3.67
C TYR A 403 1.45 -22.75 -3.36
N ILE A 404 2.37 -22.37 -2.48
CA ILE A 404 2.71 -20.98 -2.19
C ILE A 404 4.03 -20.74 -2.95
N PRO A 405 4.04 -19.91 -4.01
CA PRO A 405 5.26 -19.68 -4.79
C PRO A 405 6.36 -19.02 -3.96
N ASP A 406 7.62 -19.31 -4.27
CA ASP A 406 8.72 -18.77 -3.49
C ASP A 406 9.13 -17.36 -3.95
N PHE A 407 8.55 -16.37 -3.30
CA PHE A 407 8.86 -14.95 -3.52
C PHE A 407 10.31 -14.56 -3.16
N LYS A 408 11.06 -15.39 -2.42
CA LYS A 408 12.50 -15.21 -2.16
C LYS A 408 13.36 -15.41 -3.43
N LEU A 409 12.80 -15.99 -4.49
CA LEU A 409 13.44 -16.10 -5.81
C LEU A 409 13.33 -14.81 -6.63
N ALA A 410 12.38 -13.92 -6.31
CA ALA A 410 12.17 -12.63 -6.98
C ALA A 410 12.69 -11.43 -6.18
N PHE A 411 12.71 -11.53 -4.84
CA PHE A 411 12.98 -10.41 -3.94
C PHE A 411 13.94 -10.81 -2.80
N ASP A 412 15.02 -10.05 -2.65
CA ASP A 412 15.99 -10.23 -1.54
C ASP A 412 15.53 -9.52 -0.25
N HIS A 413 14.61 -8.54 -0.36
CA HIS A 413 14.19 -7.65 0.72
C HIS A 413 12.68 -7.45 0.76
N PHE A 414 12.11 -7.36 1.97
CA PHE A 414 10.67 -7.26 2.21
C PHE A 414 10.35 -6.13 3.21
N CYS A 415 9.79 -5.02 2.73
CA CYS A 415 9.13 -4.04 3.60
C CYS A 415 7.72 -4.56 3.88
N ILE A 416 7.40 -4.87 5.14
CA ILE A 416 6.08 -5.31 5.58
C ILE A 416 5.58 -4.28 6.60
N HIS A 417 4.57 -3.50 6.21
CA HIS A 417 4.06 -2.37 6.99
C HIS A 417 3.96 -2.71 8.50
N ALA A 418 4.74 -1.97 9.31
CA ALA A 418 4.81 -2.07 10.76
C ALA A 418 3.50 -1.65 11.48
N GLY A 419 2.40 -2.36 11.23
CA GLY A 419 1.09 -2.09 11.83
C GLY A 419 0.95 -2.61 13.28
N GLY A 420 1.83 -3.55 13.66
CA GLY A 420 1.83 -4.25 14.94
C GLY A 420 2.33 -5.68 14.78
N ARG A 421 2.90 -6.27 15.83
CA ARG A 421 3.60 -7.56 15.79
C ARG A 421 2.80 -8.66 15.10
N ALA A 422 1.52 -8.81 15.43
CA ALA A 422 0.67 -9.86 14.87
C ALA A 422 0.51 -9.79 13.34
N VAL A 423 0.63 -8.60 12.73
CA VAL A 423 0.61 -8.41 11.27
C VAL A 423 1.91 -8.95 10.65
N ILE A 424 3.05 -8.69 11.29
CA ILE A 424 4.36 -9.17 10.83
C ILE A 424 4.47 -10.69 11.01
N ASP A 425 4.10 -11.21 12.19
CA ASP A 425 4.13 -12.64 12.54
C ASP A 425 3.27 -13.48 11.55
N GLU A 426 2.08 -13.00 11.19
CA GLU A 426 1.20 -13.68 10.23
C GLU A 426 1.68 -13.55 8.78
N LEU A 427 2.39 -12.48 8.43
CA LEU A 427 2.97 -12.31 7.08
C LEU A 427 4.23 -13.15 6.86
N GLU A 428 5.13 -13.20 7.84
CA GLU A 428 6.31 -14.07 7.84
C GLU A 428 5.90 -15.53 7.58
N LYS A 429 4.88 -15.98 8.30
CA LYS A 429 4.30 -17.33 8.21
C LYS A 429 3.61 -17.61 6.88
N ASN A 430 2.78 -16.69 6.36
CA ASN A 430 2.03 -16.93 5.11
C ASN A 430 2.92 -16.87 3.85
N LEU A 431 4.01 -16.11 3.88
CA LEU A 431 4.99 -16.02 2.78
C LEU A 431 6.18 -16.98 2.94
N GLN A 432 6.24 -17.78 4.01
CA GLN A 432 7.36 -18.67 4.33
C GLN A 432 8.72 -17.93 4.30
N LEU A 433 8.76 -16.79 4.98
CA LEU A 433 9.94 -15.95 5.13
C LEU A 433 10.75 -16.41 6.34
N LEU A 434 12.08 -16.34 6.21
CA LEU A 434 12.99 -16.42 7.36
C LEU A 434 13.00 -15.08 8.14
N PRO A 435 13.30 -15.06 9.45
CA PRO A 435 13.27 -13.85 10.29
C PRO A 435 14.05 -12.65 9.75
N ILE A 436 15.16 -12.90 9.03
CA ILE A 436 15.98 -11.86 8.39
C ILE A 436 15.20 -10.99 7.39
N HIS A 437 14.23 -11.55 6.66
CA HIS A 437 13.45 -10.79 5.68
C HIS A 437 12.49 -9.80 6.35
N VAL A 438 11.98 -10.14 7.54
CA VAL A 438 11.03 -9.31 8.29
C VAL A 438 11.70 -8.43 9.35
N GLU A 439 13.02 -8.55 9.52
CA GLU A 439 13.78 -7.83 10.56
C GLU A 439 13.55 -6.32 10.49
N ALA A 440 13.63 -5.72 9.30
CA ALA A 440 13.40 -4.29 9.11
C ALA A 440 12.01 -3.84 9.62
N SER A 441 11.01 -4.69 9.41
CA SER A 441 9.63 -4.46 9.86
C SER A 441 9.50 -4.58 11.38
N ARG A 442 10.23 -5.52 12.00
CA ARG A 442 10.27 -5.70 13.46
C ARG A 442 11.04 -4.58 14.16
N MET A 443 12.19 -4.18 13.62
CA MET A 443 13.07 -3.19 14.23
C MET A 443 12.53 -1.76 14.12
N THR A 444 11.81 -1.45 13.05
CA THR A 444 11.12 -0.15 12.92
C THR A 444 9.85 -0.08 13.76
N LEU A 445 9.07 -1.17 13.85
CA LEU A 445 7.98 -1.28 14.82
C LEU A 445 8.50 -1.07 16.26
N HIS A 446 9.63 -1.68 16.62
CA HIS A 446 10.24 -1.49 17.93
C HIS A 446 10.75 -0.05 18.14
N ARG A 447 11.46 0.53 17.16
CA ARG A 447 12.11 1.84 17.35
C ARG A 447 11.20 3.05 17.16
N PHE A 448 10.22 2.97 16.27
CA PHE A 448 9.34 4.09 15.91
C PHE A 448 7.86 3.81 16.16
N GLY A 449 7.44 2.54 16.17
CA GLY A 449 6.05 2.14 16.30
C GLY A 449 5.27 2.21 14.99
N ASN A 450 3.95 2.12 15.08
CA ASN A 450 3.11 2.21 13.89
C ASN A 450 2.94 3.68 13.47
N THR A 451 3.73 4.12 12.49
CA THR A 451 3.64 5.46 11.88
C THR A 451 2.63 5.51 10.71
N SER A 452 1.63 4.62 10.72
CA SER A 452 0.58 4.50 9.70
C SER A 452 1.16 4.43 8.28
N SER A 453 0.79 5.37 7.41
CA SER A 453 1.17 5.42 6.00
C SER A 453 2.66 5.67 5.73
N SER A 454 3.45 6.07 6.74
CA SER A 454 4.89 6.28 6.58
C SER A 454 5.76 5.06 6.92
N SER A 455 5.26 4.02 7.63
CA SER A 455 6.12 2.95 8.21
C SER A 455 7.06 2.28 7.20
N ILE A 456 6.58 1.96 6.00
CA ILE A 456 7.36 1.28 4.94
C ILE A 456 8.62 2.05 4.50
N TRP A 457 8.67 3.37 4.75
CA TRP A 457 9.83 4.19 4.42
C TRP A 457 10.87 4.18 5.55
N TYR A 458 10.44 4.01 6.81
CA TYR A 458 11.36 3.68 7.90
C TYR A 458 11.94 2.28 7.72
N GLU A 459 11.15 1.32 7.22
CA GLU A 459 11.59 -0.04 6.90
C GLU A 459 12.68 -0.04 5.81
N LEU A 460 12.48 0.75 4.74
CA LEU A 460 13.48 0.94 3.68
C LEU A 460 14.75 1.63 4.21
N ALA A 461 14.60 2.68 5.04
CA ALA A 461 15.73 3.39 5.66
C ALA A 461 16.56 2.48 6.57
N TYR A 462 15.91 1.58 7.32
CA TYR A 462 16.61 0.60 8.15
C TYR A 462 17.46 -0.35 7.30
N MET A 463 16.94 -0.81 6.16
CA MET A 463 17.69 -1.70 5.26
C MET A 463 18.86 -0.99 4.57
N GLU A 464 18.70 0.27 4.14
CA GLU A 464 19.82 1.07 3.62
C GLU A 464 20.90 1.33 4.67
N ALA A 465 20.51 1.61 5.92
CA ALA A 465 21.46 1.82 7.00
C ALA A 465 22.20 0.53 7.41
N LYS A 466 21.48 -0.60 7.52
CA LYS A 466 22.07 -1.90 7.92
C LYS A 466 22.88 -2.56 6.81
N GLY A 467 22.46 -2.44 5.55
CA GLY A 467 23.17 -3.00 4.40
C GLY A 467 24.47 -2.26 4.05
N GLY A 468 24.68 -1.07 4.65
CA GLY A 468 25.77 -0.16 4.29
C GLY A 468 25.48 0.60 3.00
N SER A 469 26.09 1.78 2.85
CA SER A 469 25.90 2.66 1.68
C SER A 469 26.66 2.17 0.44
N ALA A 470 26.42 0.93 0.02
CA ALA A 470 27.11 0.26 -1.08
C ALA A 470 26.15 -0.56 -1.96
N ARG A 471 25.43 0.12 -2.85
CA ARG A 471 24.77 -0.44 -4.06
C ARG A 471 23.93 -1.72 -3.82
N ALA A 472 22.61 -1.52 -3.67
CA ALA A 472 21.60 -2.52 -4.05
C ALA A 472 21.62 -2.90 -5.56
N THR A 473 22.60 -2.40 -6.31
CA THR A 473 22.90 -2.69 -7.71
C THR A 473 23.69 -4.00 -7.91
N VAL A 474 24.13 -4.67 -6.83
CA VAL A 474 25.03 -5.85 -6.94
C VAL A 474 24.29 -7.18 -7.18
N SER A 475 23.11 -7.41 -6.60
CA SER A 475 22.31 -8.63 -6.89
C SER A 475 21.39 -8.50 -8.10
N GLY A 476 21.10 -7.26 -8.54
CA GLY A 476 20.16 -6.97 -9.63
C GLY A 476 18.68 -7.23 -9.31
N ARG A 477 18.36 -7.63 -8.09
CA ARG A 477 17.00 -7.95 -7.64
C ARG A 477 16.33 -6.77 -6.94
N LEU A 478 15.01 -6.85 -6.81
CA LEU A 478 14.17 -5.75 -6.33
C LEU A 478 13.84 -5.91 -4.83
N PRO A 479 13.60 -4.82 -4.09
CA PRO A 479 12.88 -4.88 -2.83
C PRO A 479 11.37 -5.03 -3.09
N LEU A 480 10.70 -5.93 -2.37
CA LEU A 480 9.24 -5.98 -2.31
C LEU A 480 8.74 -5.04 -1.20
N VAL A 481 7.72 -4.23 -1.53
CA VAL A 481 7.00 -3.40 -0.56
C VAL A 481 5.57 -3.90 -0.42
N VAL A 482 5.21 -4.33 0.79
CA VAL A 482 3.88 -4.85 1.16
C VAL A 482 3.24 -3.94 2.20
N ALA A 483 2.35 -3.06 1.75
CA ALA A 483 1.47 -2.30 2.62
C ALA A 483 0.06 -2.88 2.61
N LEU A 484 -0.57 -2.94 3.79
CA LEU A 484 -1.96 -3.36 3.98
C LEU A 484 -2.76 -2.21 4.62
N SER A 485 -4.04 -2.13 4.30
CA SER A 485 -4.99 -1.22 4.95
C SER A 485 -6.42 -1.69 4.77
N VAL A 486 -7.29 -1.10 5.59
CA VAL A 486 -8.73 -1.14 5.49
C VAL A 486 -9.21 0.31 5.44
N THR A 487 -10.08 0.63 4.48
CA THR A 487 -10.50 2.01 4.18
C THR A 487 -11.45 2.55 5.26
N VAL A 488 -11.20 3.76 5.76
CA VAL A 488 -12.00 4.46 6.77
C VAL A 488 -12.75 5.61 6.13
N ARG A 489 -14.07 5.52 5.96
CA ARG A 489 -14.88 6.65 5.48
C ARG A 489 -15.37 7.50 6.66
N SER A 490 -14.92 8.76 6.73
CA SER A 490 -15.55 9.74 7.61
C SER A 490 -16.99 10.00 7.14
N GLY A 491 -17.96 9.65 7.98
CA GLY A 491 -19.38 9.86 7.72
C GLY A 491 -19.83 11.25 8.15
N ARG A 492 -20.04 12.16 7.19
CA ARG A 492 -20.92 13.32 7.39
C ARG A 492 -22.15 13.16 6.52
N HIS A 493 -23.33 13.20 7.14
CA HIS A 493 -24.55 13.49 6.42
C HIS A 493 -24.52 14.98 6.04
N PHE A 494 -24.32 15.27 4.76
CA PHE A 494 -24.81 16.51 4.20
C PHE A 494 -26.30 16.32 3.91
N GLY A 495 -27.15 16.89 4.77
CA GLY A 495 -28.42 17.40 4.29
C GLY A 495 -28.13 18.59 3.37
N MET A 496 -28.90 18.70 2.29
CA MET A 496 -29.11 19.96 1.58
C MET A 496 -30.30 20.69 2.20
#